data_AF-A0A1N7CWQ6-F1
#
_entry.id   AF-A0A1N7CWQ6-F1
#
_cell.length_a   1.000
_cell.length_b   1.000
_cell.length_c   1.000
_cell.angle_alpha   90.00
_cell.angle_beta   90.00
_cell.angle_gamma   90.00
#
_symmetry.space_group_name_H-M   'P 1'
#
loop_
_entity.id
_entity.type
_entity.pdbx_description
1 polymer ?
#
loop_
_entity_poly.entity_id
_entity_poly.type
_entity_poly.pdbx_seq_one_letter_code
_entity_poly.pdbx_strand_id
1 'polypeptide(L)'
;MTTPDRPVPPIAKRAYWFWIAGAALLIVMGVVFLIFSIAVVKVFGVIVIVVGVGIIQMARMALAPDPRWRSSLAVLTLAITLVSTLFAMLQLAFAIFTLIAGLLTLVGSLIAYRPAAEEFFTGKTRKADGAA
;
A
#
# COMPACT_ATOMS: atom_id res chain seq x y z
N MET A 1 -21.14 -0.21 -21.17
CA MET A 1 -20.85 -1.65 -21.30
C MET A 1 -19.95 -2.04 -20.15
N THR A 2 -20.50 -2.65 -19.10
CA THR A 2 -19.74 -3.14 -17.94
C THR A 2 -19.15 -4.49 -18.31
N THR A 3 -17.85 -4.54 -18.60
CA THR A 3 -17.15 -5.81 -18.82
C THR A 3 -17.40 -6.72 -17.61
N PRO A 4 -17.91 -7.95 -17.81
CA PRO A 4 -18.22 -8.86 -16.71
C PRO A 4 -16.98 -9.14 -15.85
N ASP A 5 -17.20 -9.35 -14.55
CA ASP A 5 -16.26 -9.80 -13.53
C ASP A 5 -15.04 -10.54 -14.09
N ARG A 6 -13.98 -9.79 -14.43
CA ARG A 6 -12.69 -10.41 -14.76
C ARG A 6 -12.13 -10.93 -13.44
N PRO A 7 -11.91 -12.25 -13.28
CA PRO A 7 -11.42 -12.80 -12.03
C PRO A 7 -10.08 -12.17 -11.67
N VAL A 8 -9.95 -11.69 -10.43
CA VAL A 8 -8.74 -11.03 -9.94
C VAL A 8 -7.59 -12.05 -9.98
N PRO A 9 -6.48 -11.77 -10.71
CA PRO A 9 -5.41 -12.73 -10.86
C PRO A 9 -4.70 -12.95 -9.52
N PRO A 10 -4.11 -14.14 -9.28
CA PRO A 10 -3.44 -14.46 -8.03
C PRO A 10 -2.35 -13.44 -7.64
N ILE A 11 -1.68 -12.84 -8.62
CA ILE A 11 -0.64 -11.82 -8.39
C ILE A 11 -1.22 -10.52 -7.80
N ALA A 12 -2.37 -10.07 -8.28
CA ALA A 12 -3.07 -8.90 -7.74
C ALA A 12 -3.64 -9.19 -6.34
N LYS A 13 -4.12 -10.43 -6.11
CA LYS A 13 -4.53 -10.89 -4.77
C LYS A 13 -3.36 -10.86 -3.77
N ARG A 14 -2.15 -11.27 -4.19
CA ARG A 14 -0.95 -11.18 -3.34
C ARG A 14 -0.61 -9.72 -3.01
N ALA A 15 -0.59 -8.83 -4.01
CA ALA A 15 -0.37 -7.40 -3.79
C ALA A 15 -1.36 -6.83 -2.75
N TYR A 16 -2.64 -7.18 -2.89
CA TYR A 16 -3.68 -6.80 -1.93
C TYR A 16 -3.35 -7.25 -0.50
N TRP A 17 -2.96 -8.50 -0.30
CA TRP A 17 -2.60 -8.98 1.05
C TRP A 17 -1.39 -8.28 1.65
N PHE A 18 -0.40 -7.91 0.84
CA PHE A 18 0.74 -7.10 1.30
C PHE A 18 0.30 -5.71 1.77
N TRP A 19 -0.61 -5.05 1.03
CA TRP A 19 -1.19 -3.77 1.46
C TRP A 19 -1.99 -3.91 2.76
N ILE A 20 -2.82 -4.94 2.88
CA ILE A 20 -3.63 -5.18 4.09
C ILE A 20 -2.74 -5.50 5.30
N ALA A 21 -1.73 -6.34 5.15
CA ALA A 21 -0.82 -6.68 6.23
C ALA A 21 -0.04 -5.46 6.74
N GLY A 22 0.50 -4.64 5.82
CA GLY A 22 1.19 -3.40 6.19
C GLY A 22 0.25 -2.37 6.82
N ALA A 23 -0.95 -2.18 6.27
CA ALA A 23 -1.94 -1.27 6.83
C ALA A 23 -2.42 -1.69 8.24
N ALA A 24 -2.64 -3.00 8.46
CA ALA A 24 -3.00 -3.52 9.76
C ALA A 24 -1.89 -3.25 10.79
N LEU A 25 -0.62 -3.45 10.41
CA LEU A 25 0.51 -3.15 11.28
C LEU A 25 0.61 -1.65 11.60
N LEU A 26 0.36 -0.76 10.63
CA LEU A 26 0.28 0.69 10.89
C LEU A 26 -0.83 1.00 11.91
N ILE A 27 -2.02 0.45 11.73
CA ILE A 27 -3.14 0.68 12.65
C ILE A 27 -2.78 0.21 14.07
N VAL A 28 -2.19 -0.98 14.21
CA VAL A 28 -1.74 -1.51 15.51
C VAL A 28 -0.71 -0.56 16.13
N MET A 29 0.27 -0.08 15.37
CA MET A 29 1.26 0.88 15.88
C MET A 29 0.65 2.22 16.28
N GLY A 30 -0.30 2.74 15.50
CA GLY A 30 -1.00 3.97 15.87
C GLY A 30 -1.81 3.80 17.15
N VAL A 31 -2.44 2.64 17.38
CA VAL A 31 -3.12 2.32 18.65
C VAL A 31 -2.12 2.24 19.81
N VAL A 32 -0.94 1.64 19.60
CA VAL A 32 0.14 1.62 20.60
C VAL A 32 0.54 3.06 20.99
N PHE A 33 0.72 3.96 20.03
CA PHE A 33 1.03 5.38 20.33
C PHE A 33 -0.11 6.09 21.08
N LEU A 34 -1.37 5.75 20.82
CA LEU A 34 -2.50 6.34 21.54
C LEU A 34 -2.54 5.92 23.02
N ILE A 35 -2.21 4.67 23.30
CA ILE A 35 -2.33 4.08 24.64
C ILE A 35 -1.09 4.40 25.48
N PHE A 36 0.12 4.27 24.92
CA PHE A 36 1.37 4.24 25.68
C PHE A 36 2.23 5.51 25.56
N SER A 37 1.70 6.62 25.03
CA SER A 37 2.50 7.84 24.79
C SER A 37 1.87 9.13 25.32
N ILE A 38 2.68 10.19 25.36
CA ILE A 38 2.28 11.55 25.74
C ILE A 38 1.42 12.22 24.65
N ALA A 39 0.68 13.28 25.00
CA ALA A 39 -0.33 13.91 24.14
C ALA A 39 0.16 14.25 22.72
N VAL A 40 1.36 14.82 22.58
CA VAL A 40 1.92 15.17 21.25
C VAL A 40 2.13 13.92 20.37
N VAL A 41 2.57 12.80 20.96
CA VAL A 41 2.78 11.53 20.24
C VAL A 41 1.45 10.86 19.88
N LYS A 42 0.40 11.07 20.69
CA LYS A 42 -0.95 10.57 20.38
C LYS A 42 -1.49 11.15 19.08
N VAL A 43 -1.21 12.41 18.77
CA VAL A 43 -1.60 13.03 17.49
C VAL A 43 -0.99 12.26 16.30
N PHE A 44 0.29 11.88 16.41
CA PHE A 44 0.93 11.02 15.42
C PHE A 44 0.25 9.65 15.34
N GLY A 45 -0.14 9.06 16.48
CA GLY A 45 -0.91 7.82 16.53
C GLY A 45 -2.20 7.88 15.70
N VAL A 46 -2.97 8.96 15.82
CA VAL A 46 -4.17 9.19 15.00
C VAL A 46 -3.83 9.25 13.52
N ILE A 47 -2.81 10.01 13.13
CA ILE A 47 -2.38 10.14 11.73
C ILE A 47 -2.00 8.77 11.16
N VAL A 48 -1.23 7.97 11.89
CA VAL A 48 -0.80 6.63 11.47
C VAL A 48 -2.00 5.71 11.26
N ILE A 49 -3.02 5.75 12.14
CA ILE A 49 -4.27 5.00 11.97
C ILE A 49 -5.00 5.44 10.71
N VAL A 50 -5.17 6.75 10.52
CA VAL A 50 -5.87 7.33 9.36
C VAL A 50 -5.18 6.91 8.05
N VAL A 51 -3.85 6.93 8.03
CA VAL A 51 -3.06 6.47 6.88
C VAL A 51 -3.28 4.97 6.62
N GLY A 52 -3.23 4.12 7.66
CA GLY A 52 -3.51 2.69 7.52
C GLY A 52 -4.92 2.43 6.96
N VAL A 53 -5.94 3.13 7.45
CA VAL A 53 -7.31 3.06 6.92
C VAL A 53 -7.38 3.55 5.47
N GLY A 54 -6.65 4.63 5.13
CA GLY A 54 -6.53 5.14 3.77
C GLY A 54 -5.94 4.11 2.80
N ILE A 55 -4.90 3.40 3.21
CA ILE A 55 -4.31 2.30 2.41
C ILE A 55 -5.33 1.19 2.18
N ILE A 56 -6.10 0.78 3.19
CA ILE A 56 -7.12 -0.28 3.02
C ILE A 56 -8.18 0.15 2.00
N GLN A 57 -8.65 1.40 2.07
CA GLN A 57 -9.63 1.93 1.12
C GLN A 57 -9.05 1.99 -0.30
N MET A 58 -7.86 2.57 -0.45
CA MET A 58 -7.19 2.67 -1.75
C MET A 58 -6.80 1.31 -2.32
N ALA A 59 -6.42 0.32 -1.49
CA ALA A 59 -6.11 -1.04 -1.92
C ALA A 59 -7.33 -1.72 -2.57
N ARG A 60 -8.53 -1.49 -2.03
CA ARG A 60 -9.78 -1.98 -2.63
C ARG A 60 -10.06 -1.28 -3.97
N MET A 61 -9.83 0.03 -4.04
CA MET A 61 -10.01 0.81 -5.27
C MET A 61 -8.95 0.53 -6.33
N ALA A 62 -7.73 0.15 -5.93
CA ALA A 62 -6.62 -0.18 -6.83
C ALA A 62 -6.89 -1.46 -7.65
N LEU A 63 -7.79 -2.33 -7.18
CA LEU A 63 -8.29 -3.48 -7.93
C LEU A 63 -9.35 -3.10 -8.97
N ALA A 64 -9.89 -1.88 -8.93
CA ALA A 64 -10.80 -1.38 -9.95
C ALA A 64 -10.07 -1.09 -11.28
N PRO A 65 -10.79 -0.96 -12.41
CA PRO A 65 -10.18 -0.73 -13.71
C PRO A 65 -9.38 0.58 -13.83
N ASP A 66 -9.74 1.61 -13.05
CA ASP A 66 -9.11 2.93 -13.15
C ASP A 66 -7.64 2.91 -12.67
N PRO A 67 -6.67 3.23 -13.54
CA PRO A 67 -5.24 3.20 -13.22
C PRO A 67 -4.82 4.26 -12.18
N ARG A 68 -5.61 5.31 -11.98
CA ARG A 68 -5.26 6.42 -11.07
C ARG A 68 -5.09 5.95 -9.63
N TRP A 69 -5.97 5.05 -9.16
CA TRP A 69 -5.92 4.53 -7.80
C TRP A 69 -4.65 3.75 -7.49
N ARG A 70 -4.09 3.05 -8.49
CA ARG A 70 -2.84 2.29 -8.34
C ARG A 70 -1.64 3.22 -8.19
N SER A 71 -1.60 4.27 -9.00
CA SER A 71 -0.55 5.30 -8.93
C SER A 71 -0.59 6.05 -7.61
N SER A 72 -1.76 6.52 -7.17
CA SER A 72 -1.91 7.20 -5.88
C SER A 72 -1.51 6.30 -4.70
N LEU A 73 -1.90 5.02 -4.73
CA LEU A 73 -1.53 4.06 -3.69
C LEU A 73 -0.01 3.83 -3.68
N ALA A 74 0.62 3.66 -4.83
CA ALA A 74 2.06 3.47 -4.93
C ALA A 74 2.84 4.65 -4.35
N VAL A 75 2.45 5.88 -4.71
CA VAL A 75 3.03 7.12 -4.17
C VAL A 75 2.86 7.19 -2.66
N LEU A 76 1.67 6.87 -2.13
CA LEU A 76 1.43 6.83 -0.69
C LEU A 76 2.33 5.80 0.02
N THR A 77 2.42 4.58 -0.50
CA THR A 77 3.29 3.53 0.10
C THR A 77 4.77 3.90 0.04
N LEU A 78 5.21 4.58 -1.01
CA LEU A 78 6.57 5.11 -1.12
C LEU A 78 6.82 6.20 -0.08
N ALA A 79 5.92 7.19 0.03
CA ALA A 79 6.03 8.28 1.00
C ALA A 79 6.10 7.75 2.44
N ILE A 80 5.24 6.78 2.80
CA ILE A 80 5.26 6.14 4.12
C ILE A 80 6.59 5.43 4.35
N THR A 81 7.09 4.70 3.37
CA THR A 81 8.38 3.99 3.50
C THR A 81 9.52 4.96 3.73
N LEU A 82 9.56 6.08 2.98
CA LEU A 82 10.58 7.12 3.14
C LEU A 82 10.50 7.79 4.53
N VAL A 83 9.31 8.23 4.95
CA VAL A 83 9.12 8.84 6.27
C VAL A 83 9.48 7.86 7.39
N SER A 84 9.04 6.61 7.31
CA SER A 84 9.40 5.57 8.27
C SER A 84 10.90 5.28 8.29
N THR A 85 11.58 5.36 7.15
CA THR A 85 13.04 5.20 7.06
C THR A 85 13.74 6.33 7.82
N LEU A 86 13.32 7.60 7.61
CA LEU A 86 13.86 8.73 8.36
C LEU A 86 13.65 8.58 9.87
N PHE A 87 12.48 8.12 10.29
CA PHE A 87 12.19 7.90 11.72
C PHE A 87 13.04 6.79 12.31
N ALA A 88 13.30 5.72 11.55
CA ALA A 88 14.21 4.65 11.96
C ALA A 88 15.66 5.13 12.08
N MET A 89 16.13 5.99 11.17
CA MET A 89 17.47 6.59 11.25
C MET A 89 17.64 7.45 12.50
N LEU A 90 16.59 8.15 12.93
CA LEU A 90 16.57 8.95 14.16
C LEU A 90 16.42 8.11 15.45
N GLN A 91 16.41 6.78 15.35
CA GLN A 91 16.28 5.86 16.48
C GLN A 91 15.02 6.11 17.32
N LEU A 92 13.93 6.60 16.70
CA LEU A 92 12.65 6.75 17.39
C LEU A 92 12.12 5.37 17.81
N ALA A 93 11.62 5.29 19.04
CA ALA A 93 11.01 4.07 19.56
C ALA A 93 9.92 3.56 18.60
N PHE A 94 9.93 2.25 18.34
CA PHE A 94 8.98 1.55 17.47
C PHE A 94 9.02 1.92 15.98
N ALA A 95 9.93 2.80 15.53
CA ALA A 95 10.04 3.20 14.12
C ALA A 95 10.37 2.02 13.17
N ILE A 96 11.00 0.96 13.67
CA ILE A 96 11.25 -0.24 12.88
C ILE A 96 9.96 -0.94 12.44
N PHE A 97 8.91 -0.92 13.27
CA PHE A 97 7.63 -1.54 12.93
C PHE A 97 6.87 -0.74 11.87
N THR A 98 6.91 0.59 11.94
CA THR A 98 6.33 1.46 10.89
C THR A 98 7.13 1.37 9.59
N LEU A 99 8.44 1.10 9.66
CA LEU A 99 9.26 0.82 8.48
C LEU A 99 8.91 -0.52 7.84
N ILE A 100 8.80 -1.59 8.63
CA ILE A 100 8.35 -2.90 8.14
C ILE A 100 6.98 -2.76 7.47
N ALA A 101 6.06 -2.03 8.08
CA ALA A 101 4.75 -1.77 7.51
C ALA A 101 4.85 -1.03 6.16
N GLY A 102 5.65 0.04 6.09
CA GLY A 102 5.92 0.77 4.85
C GLY A 102 6.46 -0.15 3.75
N LEU A 103 7.49 -0.93 4.06
CA LEU A 103 8.09 -1.90 3.13
C LEU A 103 7.09 -2.94 2.63
N LEU A 104 6.25 -3.51 3.51
CA LEU A 104 5.20 -4.44 3.12
C LEU A 104 4.24 -3.80 2.10
N THR A 105 3.77 -2.59 2.38
CA THR A 105 2.87 -1.89 1.46
C THR A 105 3.55 -1.52 0.14
N LEU A 106 4.83 -1.12 0.17
CA LEU A 106 5.62 -0.82 -1.02
C LEU A 106 5.84 -2.07 -1.88
N VAL A 107 6.12 -3.22 -1.27
CA VAL A 107 6.21 -4.50 -1.98
C VAL A 107 4.90 -4.84 -2.67
N GLY A 108 3.75 -4.61 -2.00
CA GLY A 108 2.44 -4.75 -2.64
C GLY A 108 2.32 -3.88 -3.90
N SER A 109 2.77 -2.62 -3.82
CA SER A 109 2.77 -1.69 -4.96
C SER A 109 3.69 -2.15 -6.08
N LEU A 110 4.90 -2.64 -5.78
CA LEU A 110 5.83 -3.18 -6.78
C LEU A 110 5.28 -4.43 -7.48
N ILE A 111 4.58 -5.32 -6.75
CA ILE A 111 3.92 -6.49 -7.32
C ILE A 111 2.81 -6.05 -8.30
N ALA A 112 2.08 -4.98 -7.98
CA ALA A 112 1.01 -4.47 -8.83
C ALA A 112 1.49 -3.93 -10.19
N TYR A 113 2.74 -3.48 -10.28
CA TYR A 113 3.37 -3.03 -11.54
C TYR A 113 4.14 -4.13 -12.28
N ARG A 114 4.11 -5.40 -11.82
CA ARG A 114 4.75 -6.49 -12.58
C ARG A 114 4.04 -6.70 -13.92
N PRO A 115 4.76 -7.09 -15.00
CA PRO A 115 4.17 -7.29 -16.32
C PRO A 115 2.98 -8.26 -16.34
N ALA A 116 3.03 -9.31 -15.51
CA ALA A 116 1.93 -10.27 -15.36
C ALA A 116 0.65 -9.68 -14.72
N ALA A 117 0.77 -8.56 -14.02
CA ALA A 117 -0.35 -7.80 -13.48
C ALA A 117 -0.82 -6.71 -14.45
N GLU A 118 0.08 -6.13 -15.26
CA GLU A 118 -0.25 -5.09 -16.24
C GLU A 118 -1.30 -5.55 -17.26
N GLU A 119 -1.28 -6.81 -17.71
CA GLU A 119 -2.29 -7.34 -18.65
C GLU A 119 -3.71 -7.33 -18.05
N PHE A 120 -3.82 -7.65 -16.76
CA PHE A 120 -5.09 -7.57 -16.03
C PHE A 120 -5.57 -6.12 -15.93
N PHE A 121 -4.62 -5.22 -15.70
CA PHE A 121 -4.80 -3.83 -15.30
C PHE A 121 -4.95 -2.82 -16.45
N THR A 122 -4.41 -3.15 -17.63
CA THR A 122 -4.43 -2.31 -18.84
C THR A 122 -5.21 -2.95 -19.98
N GLY A 123 -5.44 -4.28 -19.92
CA GLY A 123 -6.06 -5.03 -21.00
C GLY A 123 -5.18 -5.22 -22.24
N LYS A 124 -3.96 -4.66 -22.27
CA LYS A 124 -3.00 -4.85 -23.36
C LYS A 124 -2.19 -6.12 -23.13
N THR A 125 -2.22 -7.04 -24.07
CA THR A 125 -1.32 -8.19 -24.09
C THR A 125 0.02 -7.77 -24.71
N ARG A 126 1.14 -8.12 -24.07
CA ARG A 126 2.52 -7.74 -24.48
C ARG A 126 2.85 -8.04 -25.95
N LYS A 127 2.08 -8.92 -26.60
CA LYS A 127 2.30 -9.38 -27.97
C LYS A 127 1.82 -8.39 -29.06
N ALA A 128 0.96 -7.43 -28.72
CA ALA A 128 0.36 -6.51 -29.71
C ALA A 128 1.31 -5.41 -30.20
N ASP A 129 2.35 -5.06 -29.43
CA ASP A 129 3.19 -3.88 -29.70
C ASP A 129 4.59 -4.22 -30.25
N GLY A 130 4.90 -5.51 -30.43
CA GLY A 130 6.22 -6.00 -30.89
C GLY A 130 6.27 -6.48 -32.34
N ALA A 131 5.21 -6.22 -33.13
CA ALA A 131 5.14 -6.54 -34.55
C ALA A 131 4.93 -5.24 -35.34
N ALA A 132 6.00 -4.45 -35.45
CA ALA A 132 6.13 -3.37 -36.42
C ALA A 132 7.62 -3.28 -36.82
#